data_AF-A0A2T0TPZ7-F1
#
_entry.id   AF-A0A2T0TPZ7-F1
#
_cell.length_a   1.000
_cell.length_b   1.000
_cell.length_c   1.000
_cell.angle_alpha   90.00
_cell.angle_beta   90.00
_cell.angle_gamma   90.00
#
_symmetry.space_group_name_H-M   'P 1'
#
loop_
_entity.id
_entity.type
_entity.pdbx_description
1 polymer ?
#
loop_
_entity_poly.entity_id
_entity_poly.type
_entity_poly.pdbx_seq_one_letter_code
_entity_poly.pdbx_strand_id
1 'polypeptide(L)' 'MPPGLDAVVALPVTGCAGVRVGLDAGLRAGGWDFAITSDWTDAEAYRGYDLDERHDRVRRELFDPFCEQIARVQFVL' A
#
# COMPACT_ATOMS: atom_id res chain seq x y z
N MET A 1 -1.76 -13.16 -5.55
CA MET A 1 -0.65 -12.66 -4.69
C MET A 1 -1.04 -12.95 -3.23
N PRO A 2 -0.30 -12.56 -2.18
CA PRO A 2 -0.86 -12.59 -0.83
C PRO A 2 -2.18 -11.79 -0.79
N PRO A 3 -3.22 -12.24 -0.04
CA PRO A 3 -4.55 -11.63 -0.06
C PRO A 3 -4.57 -10.13 0.24
N GLY A 4 -3.64 -9.63 1.06
CA GLY A 4 -3.52 -8.20 1.38
C GLY A 4 -3.14 -7.33 0.18
N LEU A 5 -2.25 -7.80 -0.69
CA LEU A 5 -1.81 -7.03 -1.86
C LEU A 5 -2.95 -6.90 -2.89
N ASP A 6 -3.66 -8.00 -3.14
CA ASP A 6 -4.80 -8.02 -4.04
C ASP A 6 -5.94 -7.11 -3.50
N ALA A 7 -6.16 -7.10 -2.17
CA ALA A 7 -7.14 -6.22 -1.53
C ALA A 7 -6.81 -4.72 -1.67
N VAL A 8 -5.53 -4.34 -1.54
CA VAL A 8 -5.11 -2.94 -1.72
C VAL A 8 -5.36 -2.46 -3.13
N VAL A 9 -5.07 -3.28 -4.14
CA VAL A 9 -5.31 -2.95 -5.55
C VAL A 9 -6.80 -2.80 -5.85
N ALA A 10 -7.66 -3.56 -5.17
CA ALA A 10 -9.10 -3.53 -5.37
C ALA A 10 -9.82 -2.35 -4.67
N LEU A 11 -9.13 -1.54 -3.87
CA LEU A 11 -9.74 -0.41 -3.19
C LEU A 11 -10.19 0.65 -4.22
N PRO A 12 -11.45 1.12 -4.17
CA PRO A 12 -11.91 2.19 -5.04
C PRO A 12 -11.36 3.52 -4.53
N VAL A 13 -10.33 4.05 -5.20
CA VAL A 13 -9.66 5.28 -4.75
C VAL A 13 -9.75 6.40 -5.77
N THR A 14 -10.39 7.49 -5.39
CA THR A 14 -10.44 8.72 -6.18
C THR A 14 -9.11 9.47 -6.06
N GLY A 15 -8.57 9.97 -7.18
CA GLY A 15 -7.31 10.73 -7.20
C GLY A 15 -6.03 9.89 -7.14
N CYS A 16 -6.14 8.56 -7.27
CA CYS A 16 -4.99 7.66 -7.45
C CYS A 16 -4.81 7.35 -8.94
N ALA A 17 -3.70 7.77 -9.54
CA ALA A 17 -3.35 7.53 -10.94
C ALA A 17 -2.95 6.06 -11.20
N GLY A 18 -2.50 5.35 -10.17
CA GLY A 18 -2.24 3.92 -10.24
C GLY A 18 -1.70 3.35 -8.94
N VAL A 19 -2.01 2.08 -8.68
CA VAL A 19 -1.45 1.29 -7.58
C VAL A 19 -0.69 0.12 -8.16
N ARG A 20 0.54 -0.11 -7.70
CA ARG A 20 1.35 -1.26 -8.07
C ARG A 20 1.82 -1.96 -6.80
N VAL A 21 1.75 -3.29 -6.82
CA VAL A 21 2.16 -4.13 -5.70
C VAL A 21 3.06 -5.26 -6.22
N GLY A 22 3.97 -5.72 -5.38
CA GLY A 22 4.86 -6.82 -5.73
C GLY A 22 5.54 -7.41 -4.51
N LEU A 23 5.88 -8.69 -4.61
CA LEU A 23 6.77 -9.35 -3.66
C LEU A 23 8.22 -8.95 -3.94
N ASP A 24 9.05 -9.02 -2.91
CA ASP A 24 10.49 -8.91 -3.08
C ASP A 24 11.05 -9.99 -4.01
N ALA A 25 12.00 -9.58 -4.84
CA ALA A 25 12.63 -10.45 -5.82
C ALA A 25 13.84 -11.21 -5.24
N GLY A 26 14.19 -11.00 -3.97
CA GLY A 26 15.30 -11.68 -3.30
C GLY A 26 16.69 -11.29 -3.83
N LEU A 27 16.81 -10.13 -4.48
CA LEU A 27 18.06 -9.72 -5.14
C LEU A 27 19.14 -9.24 -4.17
N ARG A 28 18.77 -8.88 -2.93
CA ARG A 28 19.68 -8.41 -1.88
C ARG A 28 19.22 -8.89 -0.51
N ALA A 29 20.17 -9.36 0.31
CA ALA A 29 19.90 -9.72 1.70
C ALA A 29 19.48 -8.49 2.54
N GLY A 30 18.53 -8.70 3.46
CA GLY A 30 18.00 -7.64 4.31
C GLY A 30 17.03 -6.69 3.61
N GLY A 31 16.45 -7.10 2.48
CA GLY A 31 15.31 -6.40 1.86
C GLY A 31 14.03 -6.57 2.67
N TRP A 32 12.99 -5.82 2.27
CA TRP A 32 11.61 -6.02 2.71
C TRP A 32 10.98 -7.17 1.93
N ASP A 33 9.80 -7.66 2.35
CA ASP A 33 9.14 -8.81 1.70
C ASP A 33 8.21 -8.42 0.54
N PHE A 34 7.74 -7.17 0.51
CA PHE A 34 6.86 -6.65 -0.53
C PHE A 34 6.95 -5.12 -0.63
N ALA A 35 6.43 -4.57 -1.73
CA ALA A 35 6.27 -3.14 -1.94
C ALA A 35 4.86 -2.81 -2.44
N ILE A 36 4.37 -1.64 -2.03
CA ILE A 36 3.15 -1.00 -2.53
C ILE A 36 3.55 0.41 -2.95
N THR A 37 3.32 0.76 -4.22
CA THR A 37 3.48 2.13 -4.71
C THR A 37 2.15 2.64 -5.25
N SER A 38 1.86 3.90 -4.95
CA SER A 38 0.65 4.58 -5.41
C SER A 38 1.00 5.99 -5.83
N ASP A 39 0.55 6.36 -7.03
CA ASP A 39 0.76 7.68 -7.60
C ASP A 39 -0.50 8.52 -7.37
N TRP A 40 -0.38 9.64 -6.67
CA TRP A 40 -1.51 10.49 -6.27
C TRP A 40 -1.53 11.79 -7.05
N THR A 41 -2.73 12.31 -7.36
CA THR A 41 -2.88 13.62 -8.01
C THR A 41 -2.39 14.75 -7.13
N ASP A 42 -2.60 14.64 -5.82
CA ASP A 42 -2.20 15.60 -4.80
C ASP A 42 -2.25 14.98 -3.39
N ALA A 43 -1.86 15.78 -2.38
CA ALA A 43 -1.87 15.36 -0.99
C ALA A 43 -3.28 15.20 -0.41
N GLU A 44 -4.30 15.86 -0.96
CA GLU A 44 -5.68 15.73 -0.49
C GLU A 44 -6.26 14.38 -0.89
N ALA A 45 -6.03 13.93 -2.13
CA ALA A 45 -6.37 12.60 -2.61
C ALA A 45 -5.74 11.50 -1.73
N TYR A 46 -4.45 11.63 -1.41
CA TYR A 46 -3.78 10.69 -0.48
C TYR A 46 -4.44 10.68 0.90
N ARG A 47 -4.75 11.84 1.48
CA ARG A 47 -5.40 11.91 2.80
C ARG A 47 -6.80 11.29 2.78
N GLY A 48 -7.57 11.49 1.71
CA GLY A 48 -8.87 10.86 1.53
C GLY A 48 -8.78 9.34 1.54
N TYR A 49 -7.78 8.77 0.87
CA TYR A 49 -7.47 7.34 0.92
C TYR A 49 -7.05 6.87 2.31
N ASP A 50 -6.15 7.60 2.97
CA ASP A 50 -5.58 7.22 4.27
C ASP A 50 -6.64 7.22 5.38
N LEU A 51 -7.69 8.06 5.26
CA LEU A 51 -8.82 8.14 6.18
C LEU A 51 -10.00 7.21 5.82
N ASP A 52 -9.91 6.44 4.72
CA ASP A 52 -10.99 5.55 4.30
C ASP A 52 -11.07 4.31 5.20
N GLU A 53 -12.22 4.08 5.86
CA GLU A 53 -12.43 2.91 6.72
C GLU A 53 -12.22 1.56 6.00
N ARG A 54 -12.41 1.52 4.68
CA ARG A 54 -12.13 0.33 3.87
C ARG A 54 -10.64 0.06 3.77
N HIS A 55 -9.83 1.13 3.62
CA HIS A 55 -8.38 1.05 3.66
C HIS A 55 -7.87 0.63 5.05
N ASP A 56 -8.40 1.25 6.11
CA ASP A 56 -8.07 0.89 7.49
C ASP A 56 -8.39 -0.57 7.81
N ARG A 57 -9.52 -1.08 7.32
CA ARG A 57 -9.88 -2.49 7.49
C ARG A 57 -8.89 -3.42 6.81
N VAL A 58 -8.53 -3.14 5.55
CA VAL A 58 -7.52 -3.90 4.81
C VAL A 58 -6.20 -3.93 5.58
N ARG A 59 -5.75 -2.77 6.08
CA ARG A 59 -4.52 -2.68 6.87
C ARG A 59 -4.61 -3.53 8.14
N ARG A 60 -5.65 -3.32 8.96
CA ARG A 60 -5.82 -3.99 10.25
C ARG A 60 -5.96 -5.51 10.14
N GLU A 61 -6.64 -5.99 9.11
CA GLU A 61 -7.00 -7.41 9.01
C GLU A 61 -6.03 -8.22 8.15
N LEU A 62 -5.39 -7.59 7.15
CA LEU A 62 -4.57 -8.28 6.16
C LEU A 62 -3.08 -7.96 6.24
N PHE A 63 -2.70 -6.87 6.92
CA PHE A 63 -1.29 -6.50 7.09
C PHE A 63 -0.83 -6.59 8.55
N ASP A 64 -1.54 -5.96 9.48
CA ASP A 64 -1.13 -5.92 10.89
C ASP A 64 -0.87 -7.31 11.52
N PRO A 65 -1.61 -8.40 11.19
CA PRO A 65 -1.32 -9.73 11.75
C PRO A 65 -0.08 -10.42 11.17
N PHE A 66 0.42 -9.96 10.02
CA PHE A 66 1.47 -10.64 9.25
C PHE A 66 2.75 -9.81 9.09
N CYS A 67 2.66 -8.49 9.23
CA CYS A 67 3.80 -7.59 9.08
C CYS A 67 4.44 -7.34 10.45
N GLU A 68 5.72 -7.70 10.59
CA GLU A 68 6.50 -7.26 11.76
C GLU A 68 6.70 -5.75 11.76
N GLN A 69 6.90 -5.16 10.58
CA GLN A 69 7.17 -3.74 10.39
C GLN A 69 6.50 -3.22 9.11
N ILE A 70 6.13 -1.94 9.10
CA ILE A 70 5.63 -1.23 7.91
C ILE A 70 6.27 0.15 7.85
N ALA A 71 7.01 0.42 6.77
CA ALA A 71 7.59 1.73 6.48
C ALA A 71 6.85 2.43 5.33
N ARG A 72 6.75 3.76 5.38
CA ARG A 72 6.09 4.59 4.35
C ARG A 72 6.87 5.86 4.10
N VAL A 73 6.90 6.30 2.85
CA VAL A 73 7.46 7.60 2.43
C VAL A 73 6.55 8.20 1.37
N GLN A 74 6.26 9.49 1.51
CA GLN A 74 5.61 10.31 0.48
C GLN A 74 6.60 11.37 0.01
N PHE A 75 6.67 11.59 -1.29
CA PHE A 75 7.53 12.60 -1.92
C PHE A 75 6.81 13.23 -3.12
N VAL A 76 7.27 14.41 -3.52
CA VAL A 76 6.76 15.10 -4.71
C VAL A 76 7.55 14.59 -5.92
N LEU A 77 6.82 14.18 -6.97
CA LEU A 77 7.39 13.75 -8.26
C LEU A 77 7.83 14.95 -9.13
#